data_AF-A0A947ASG2-F1
#
_entry.id   AF-A0A947ASG2-F1
#
_cell.length_a   1.000
_cell.length_b   1.000
_cell.length_c   1.000
_cell.angle_alpha   90.00
_cell.angle_beta   90.00
_cell.angle_gamma   90.00
#
_symmetry.space_group_name_H-M   'P 1'
#
loop_
_entity.id
_entity.type
_entity.pdbx_description
1 polymer ?
#
loop_
_entity_poly.entity_id
_entity_poly.type
_entity_poly.pdbx_seq_one_letter_code
_entity_poly.pdbx_strand_id
1 'polypeptide(L)'
;MIEPILFKKYANRRLYNMSESKYMTLDDMSNLIREGSDVKVIDAKTKEDVTSFILTQIILEQAKNKNILLPVPFLHFILRNG
;
A
#
# COMPACT_ATOMS: atom_id res chain seq x y z
N MET A 1 12.89 12.83 -10.76
CA MET A 1 12.31 11.79 -9.89
C MET A 1 10.83 12.06 -9.82
N ILE A 2 9.98 11.06 -10.00
CA ILE A 2 8.52 11.24 -9.88
C ILE A 2 8.22 11.30 -8.38
N GLU A 3 7.48 12.31 -7.94
CA GLU A 3 7.09 12.45 -6.54
C GLU A 3 6.01 11.41 -6.21
N PRO A 4 6.09 10.71 -5.06
CA PRO A 4 5.10 9.71 -4.71
C PRO A 4 3.72 10.34 -4.50
N ILE A 5 2.68 9.65 -4.96
CA ILE A 5 1.29 10.09 -4.74
C ILE A 5 0.99 10.01 -3.24
N LEU A 6 0.55 11.13 -2.66
CA LEU A 6 0.28 11.23 -1.24
C LEU A 6 -1.15 10.77 -0.90
N PHE A 7 -1.23 9.82 0.02
CA PHE A 7 -2.47 9.31 0.58
C PHE A 7 -2.58 9.63 2.07
N LYS A 8 -3.81 9.88 2.51
CA LYS A 8 -4.17 9.91 3.93
C LYS A 8 -4.99 8.70 4.31
N LYS A 9 -4.55 7.97 5.35
CA LYS A 9 -5.29 6.87 5.95
C LYS A 9 -6.18 7.39 7.08
N TYR A 10 -7.45 7.01 7.07
CA TYR A 10 -8.41 7.28 8.15
C TYR A 10 -8.79 5.98 8.89
N ALA A 11 -9.39 6.11 10.08
CA ALA A 11 -9.66 4.99 11.00
C ALA A 11 -10.52 3.84 10.39
N ASN A 12 -11.26 4.11 9.32
CA ASN A 12 -12.23 3.18 8.72
C ASN A 12 -11.65 2.45 7.49
N ARG A 13 -10.33 2.21 7.43
CA ARG A 13 -9.59 1.67 6.26
C ARG A 13 -9.68 2.52 4.98
N ARG A 14 -10.25 3.73 5.06
CA ARG A 14 -10.35 4.64 3.92
C ARG A 14 -8.99 5.25 3.62
N LEU A 15 -8.55 5.13 2.38
CA LEU A 15 -7.39 5.81 1.83
C LEU A 15 -7.88 6.97 0.97
N TYR A 16 -7.42 8.18 1.26
CA TYR A 16 -7.79 9.38 0.51
C TYR A 16 -6.62 9.85 -0.33
N ASN A 17 -6.79 9.86 -1.65
CA ASN A 17 -5.80 10.38 -2.58
C ASN A 17 -5.87 11.92 -2.56
N MET A 18 -4.78 12.56 -2.15
CA MET A 18 -4.71 14.02 -2.06
C MET A 18 -4.70 14.70 -3.43
N SER A 19 -4.20 14.03 -4.47
CA SER A 19 -4.13 14.58 -5.83
C SER A 19 -5.47 14.54 -6.55
N GLU A 20 -6.23 13.46 -6.38
CA GLU A 20 -7.53 13.26 -7.05
C GLU A 20 -8.74 13.60 -6.16
N SER A 21 -8.48 13.99 -4.91
CA SER A 21 -9.51 14.35 -3.92
C SER A 21 -10.60 13.29 -3.72
N LYS A 22 -10.26 12.00 -3.88
CA LYS A 22 -11.19 10.87 -3.81
C LYS A 22 -10.73 9.76 -2.86
N TYR A 23 -11.69 9.00 -2.34
CA TYR A 23 -11.39 7.78 -1.61
C TYR A 23 -11.03 6.65 -2.58
N MET A 24 -10.03 5.88 -2.20
CA MET A 24 -9.51 4.74 -2.96
C MET A 24 -9.46 3.49 -2.08
N THR A 25 -9.65 2.34 -2.71
CA THR A 25 -9.47 1.02 -2.11
C THR A 25 -8.00 0.58 -2.17
N LEU A 26 -7.68 -0.53 -1.50
CA LEU A 26 -6.36 -1.17 -1.61
C LEU A 26 -6.11 -1.71 -3.03
N ASP A 27 -7.16 -2.16 -3.72
CA ASP A 27 -7.06 -2.64 -5.10
C ASP A 27 -6.80 -1.49 -6.09
N ASP A 28 -7.46 -0.34 -5.91
CA ASP A 28 -7.18 0.85 -6.73
C ASP A 28 -5.73 1.33 -6.54
N MET A 29 -5.26 1.39 -5.29
CA MET A 29 -3.87 1.74 -4.98
C MET A 29 -2.90 0.74 -5.61
N SER A 30 -3.23 -0.55 -5.56
CA SER A 30 -2.40 -1.57 -6.19
C SER A 30 -2.32 -1.41 -7.71
N ASN A 31 -3.38 -0.92 -8.37
CA ASN A 31 -3.35 -0.69 -9.82
C ASN A 31 -2.42 0.50 -10.16
N LEU A 32 -2.51 1.60 -9.41
CA LEU A 32 -1.58 2.73 -9.57
C LEU A 32 -0.10 2.29 -9.47
N ILE A 33 0.20 1.44 -8.49
CA ILE A 33 1.57 0.92 -8.30
C ILE A 33 2.00 0.04 -9.48
N ARG A 34 1.11 -0.80 -10.01
CA ARG A 34 1.40 -1.61 -11.22
C ARG A 34 1.61 -0.76 -12.46
N GLU A 35 0.97 0.41 -12.53
CA GLU A 35 1.15 1.41 -13.59
C GLU A 35 2.45 2.21 -13.44
N GLY A 36 3.25 1.94 -12.40
CA GLY A 36 4.56 2.55 -12.17
C GLY A 36 4.55 3.76 -11.24
N SER A 37 3.44 4.02 -10.54
CA SER A 37 3.38 5.10 -9.55
C SER A 37 3.90 4.66 -8.19
N ASP A 38 4.76 5.46 -7.57
CA ASP A 38 5.08 5.33 -6.15
C ASP A 38 4.01 5.98 -5.27
N VAL A 39 3.82 5.45 -4.06
CA VAL A 39 2.82 5.98 -3.11
C VAL A 39 3.46 6.24 -1.76
N LYS A 40 2.92 7.24 -1.05
CA LYS A 40 3.23 7.53 0.34
C LYS A 40 1.94 7.64 1.13
N VAL A 41 1.83 6.93 2.25
CA VAL A 41 0.61 6.94 3.07
C VAL A 41 0.90 7.46 4.47
N ILE A 42 0.18 8.51 4.85
CA ILE A 42 0.25 9.11 6.19
C ILE A 42 -1.04 8.84 6.94
N ASP A 43 -0.96 8.40 8.20
CA ASP A 43 -2.14 8.32 9.06
C ASP A 43 -2.65 9.72 9.39
N ALA A 44 -3.92 9.98 9.08
CA ALA A 44 -4.51 11.31 9.23
C ALA A 44 -4.58 11.77 10.69
N LYS A 45 -4.65 10.81 11.64
CA LYS A 45 -4.74 11.07 13.08
C LYS A 45 -3.36 11.20 13.69
N THR A 46 -2.48 10.21 13.51
CA THR A 46 -1.17 10.17 14.18
C THR A 46 -0.08 10.94 13.44
N LYS A 47 -0.29 11.23 12.15
CA LYS A 47 0.70 11.81 11.23
C LYS A 47 1.90 10.90 10.94
N GLU A 48 1.83 9.64 11.34
CA GLU A 48 2.88 8.67 11.09
C GLU A 48 2.87 8.20 9.63
N ASP A 49 4.06 7.86 9.13
CA ASP A 49 4.20 7.17 7.86
C ASP A 49 3.81 5.70 8.03
N VAL A 50 2.73 5.31 7.37
CA VAL A 50 2.15 3.97 7.41
C VAL A 50 2.26 3.27 6.05
N THR A 51 3.14 3.75 5.17
CA THR A 51 3.31 3.24 3.80
C THR A 51 3.61 1.75 3.81
N SER A 52 4.62 1.29 4.56
CA SER A 52 5.01 -0.13 4.63
C SER A 52 3.86 -1.02 5.11
N PHE A 53 3.07 -0.53 6.06
CA PHE A 53 1.92 -1.26 6.58
C PHE A 53 0.84 -1.43 5.49
N ILE A 54 0.50 -0.37 4.77
CA ILE A 54 -0.50 -0.43 3.70
C ILE A 54 -0.03 -1.32 2.53
N LEU A 55 1.22 -1.21 2.11
CA LEU A 55 1.78 -2.06 1.06
C LEU A 55 1.75 -3.55 1.47
N THR A 56 2.07 -3.85 2.73
CA THR A 56 1.95 -5.21 3.26
C THR A 56 0.51 -5.72 3.23
N GLN A 57 -0.48 -4.87 3.58
CA GLN A 57 -1.89 -5.23 3.49
C GLN A 57 -2.32 -5.55 2.05
N ILE A 58 -1.89 -4.74 1.07
CA ILE A 58 -2.14 -4.97 -0.35
C ILE A 58 -1.61 -6.34 -0.79
N ILE A 59 -0.37 -6.66 -0.41
CA ILE A 59 0.28 -7.93 -0.71
C ILE A 59 -0.49 -9.11 -0.10
N LEU A 60 -0.91 -9.00 1.16
CA LEU A 60 -1.67 -10.04 1.86
C LEU A 60 -3.05 -10.28 1.23
N GLU A 61 -3.76 -9.21 0.84
CA GLU A 61 -5.06 -9.31 0.18
C GLU A 61 -4.94 -10.01 -1.18
N GLN A 62 -3.88 -9.71 -1.92
CA GLN A 62 -3.57 -10.34 -3.20
C GLN A 62 -3.21 -11.81 -3.09
N ALA A 63 -2.42 -12.19 -2.09
CA ALA A 63 -2.10 -13.58 -1.80
C ALA A 63 -3.37 -14.39 -1.49
N LYS A 64 -4.37 -13.79 -0.81
CA LYS A 64 -5.65 -14.43 -0.50
C LYS A 64 -6.59 -14.56 -1.71
N ASN A 65 -6.73 -13.49 -2.50
CA ASN A 65 -7.81 -13.38 -3.48
C ASN A 65 -7.38 -13.70 -4.92
N LYS A 66 -6.09 -13.52 -5.27
CA LYS A 66 -5.60 -13.59 -6.66
C LYS A 66 -4.61 -14.72 -6.89
N ASN A 67 -4.41 -15.62 -5.91
CA ASN A 67 -3.40 -16.69 -5.95
C ASN A 67 -2.00 -16.17 -6.35
N ILE A 68 -1.68 -14.94 -5.98
CA ILE A 68 -0.36 -14.37 -6.25
C ILE A 68 0.67 -15.14 -5.42
N LEU A 69 1.53 -15.88 -6.10
CA LEU A 69 2.63 -16.62 -5.48
C LEU A 69 3.79 -15.67 -5.20
N LEU A 70 3.90 -15.24 -3.94
CA LEU A 70 5.19 -14.80 -3.42
C LEU A 70 6.04 -16.04 -3.17
N PRO A 71 7.26 -16.13 -3.70
CA PRO A 71 8.13 -17.25 -3.41
C PRO A 71 8.36 -17.39 -1.89
N VAL A 72 8.12 -18.57 -1.33
CA VAL A 72 8.37 -18.84 0.10
C VAL A 72 9.80 -18.47 0.54
N PRO A 73 10.87 -18.72 -0.26
CA PRO A 73 12.21 -18.26 0.09
C PRO A 73 12.31 -16.74 0.27
N PHE A 74 11.55 -15.97 -0.52
CA PHE A 74 11.52 -14.51 -0.42
C PHE A 74 10.82 -14.05 0.87
N LEU A 75 9.73 -14.72 1.27
CA LEU A 75 9.08 -14.45 2.55
C LEU A 75 10.01 -14.72 3.74
N HIS A 76 10.74 -15.83 3.73
CA HIS A 76 11.77 -16.10 4.74
C HIS A 76 12.89 -15.06 4.72
N PHE A 77 13.29 -14.59 3.54
CA PHE A 77 14.30 -13.54 3.41
C PHE A 77 13.84 -12.23 4.05
N ILE A 78 12.61 -11.78 3.78
CA ILE A 78 12.02 -10.59 4.42
C ILE A 78 12.01 -10.76 5.94
N LEU A 79 11.55 -11.90 6.47
CA LEU A 79 11.48 -12.11 7.92
C LEU A 79 12.85 -12.22 8.61
N ARG A 80 13.91 -12.58 7.87
CA ARG A 80 15.28 -12.67 8.41
C ARG A 80 16.03 -11.34 8.39
N ASN A 81 15.68 -10.44 7.47
CA ASN A 81 16.46 -9.22 7.18
C ASN A 81 15.66 -7.92 7.28
N GLY A 82 14.35 -8.01 7.51
CA GLY A 82 13.45 -6.88 7.71
C GLY A 82 13.43 -6.37 9.14
#